data_AF-D0UJG7-F1
#
_entry.id   AF-D0UJG7-F1
#
_cell.length_a   1.000
_cell.length_b   1.000
_cell.length_c   1.000
_cell.angle_alpha   90.00
_cell.angle_beta   90.00
_cell.angle_gamma   90.00
#
_symmetry.space_group_name_H-M   'P 1'
#
loop_
_entity.id
_entity.type
_entity.pdbx_description
1 polymer ?
#
loop_
_entity_poly.entity_id
_entity_poly.type
_entity_poly.pdbx_seq_one_letter_code
_entity_poly.pdbx_strand_id
1 'polypeptide(L)'
;HLTGDIHAITAANNLLAAQIDARMFHEATQSDEALYSRLVPKKYGKREFSKIQLVRLNKLGIKARNPNDLTKEEARNFVRLDIDPDTITWQRVIDTNDRFLRKITIGQSPTEKGKTREAQFDITVASEIMAILALTTSLKDLKERLGRIVIASDKNGNPVTSDDLGASGALAVLMKDAINPTLMQTLEGTPVFVHAGP
;
A
#
# COMPACT_ATOMS: atom_id res chain seq x y z
N HIS A 1 -22.26 -3.79 11.61
CA HIS A 1 -21.15 -4.55 10.99
C HIS A 1 -20.12 -4.96 12.07
N LEU A 2 -20.57 -5.47 13.23
CA LEU A 2 -19.73 -5.57 14.43
C LEU A 2 -19.09 -4.19 14.76
N THR A 3 -17.78 -4.10 14.90
CA THR A 3 -17.00 -2.89 15.24
C THR A 3 -16.41 -2.17 14.04
N GLY A 4 -16.58 -2.70 12.82
CA GLY A 4 -16.06 -2.08 11.59
C GLY A 4 -14.66 -2.56 11.18
N ASP A 5 -14.10 -3.58 11.82
CA ASP A 5 -12.77 -4.12 11.51
C ASP A 5 -12.62 -4.52 10.03
N ILE A 6 -13.63 -5.21 9.48
CA ILE A 6 -13.64 -5.61 8.05
C ILE A 6 -13.70 -4.37 7.12
N HIS A 7 -14.37 -3.30 7.53
CA HIS A 7 -14.41 -2.05 6.75
C HIS A 7 -13.05 -1.37 6.75
N ALA A 8 -12.33 -1.37 7.88
CA ALA A 8 -10.98 -0.84 7.99
C ALA A 8 -10.01 -1.61 7.07
N ILE A 9 -10.08 -2.94 7.06
CA ILE A 9 -9.30 -3.80 6.16
C ILE A 9 -9.63 -3.49 4.69
N THR A 10 -10.92 -3.41 4.36
CA THR A 10 -11.38 -3.08 2.99
C THR A 10 -10.81 -1.74 2.54
N ALA A 11 -10.89 -0.71 3.39
CA ALA A 11 -10.36 0.62 3.10
C ALA A 11 -8.84 0.61 2.92
N ALA A 12 -8.10 -0.07 3.81
CA ALA A 12 -6.65 -0.16 3.75
C ALA A 12 -6.18 -0.91 2.49
N ASN A 13 -6.78 -2.07 2.19
CA ASN A 13 -6.43 -2.87 1.02
C ASN A 13 -6.66 -2.08 -0.28
N ASN A 14 -7.82 -1.43 -0.39
CA ASN A 14 -8.18 -0.68 -1.59
C ASN A 14 -7.42 0.64 -1.71
N LEU A 15 -6.97 1.25 -0.60
CA LEU A 15 -6.03 2.37 -0.63
C LEU A 15 -4.70 1.93 -1.27
N LEU A 16 -4.16 0.78 -0.88
CA LEU A 16 -2.92 0.26 -1.47
C LEU A 16 -3.10 -0.04 -2.96
N ALA A 17 -4.20 -0.70 -3.35
CA ALA A 17 -4.52 -0.96 -4.76
C ALA A 17 -4.63 0.34 -5.58
N ALA A 18 -5.30 1.37 -5.04
CA ALA A 18 -5.40 2.67 -5.70
C ALA A 18 -4.04 3.37 -5.84
N GLN A 19 -3.16 3.24 -4.84
CA GLN A 19 -1.82 3.82 -4.89
C GLN A 19 -0.92 3.15 -5.94
N ILE A 20 -1.06 1.84 -6.17
CA ILE A 20 -0.36 1.14 -7.26
C ILE A 20 -0.68 1.79 -8.60
N ASP A 21 -1.97 1.90 -8.91
CA ASP A 21 -2.43 2.42 -10.21
C ASP A 21 -2.07 3.91 -10.36
N ALA A 22 -2.25 4.71 -9.29
CA ALA A 22 -1.86 6.12 -9.29
C ALA A 22 -0.35 6.30 -9.49
N ARG A 23 0.47 5.44 -8.86
CA ARG A 23 1.92 5.47 -9.02
C ARG A 23 2.32 5.19 -10.47
N MET A 24 1.79 4.12 -11.05
CA MET A 24 2.06 3.76 -12.45
C MET A 24 1.62 4.85 -13.42
N PHE A 25 0.44 5.44 -13.20
CA PHE A 25 -0.06 6.54 -14.02
C PHE A 25 0.85 7.77 -13.96
N HIS A 26 1.25 8.19 -12.76
CA HIS A 26 2.12 9.35 -12.59
C HIS A 26 3.54 9.11 -13.12
N GLU A 27 4.11 7.92 -12.93
CA GLU A 27 5.39 7.56 -13.53
C GLU A 27 5.33 7.59 -15.06
N ALA A 28 4.24 7.12 -15.66
CA ALA A 28 4.09 7.11 -17.11
C ALA A 28 3.86 8.50 -17.74
N THR A 29 3.45 9.51 -16.95
CA THR A 29 2.98 10.80 -17.46
C THR A 29 3.81 12.00 -17.02
N GLN A 30 4.78 11.81 -16.11
CA GLN A 30 5.54 12.91 -15.52
C GLN A 30 7.05 12.70 -15.63
N SER A 31 7.79 13.81 -15.66
CA SER A 31 9.26 13.79 -15.63
C SER A 31 9.79 13.42 -14.25
N ASP A 32 11.05 12.99 -14.19
CA ASP A 32 11.71 12.58 -12.95
C ASP A 32 11.81 13.75 -11.96
N GLU A 33 12.06 14.96 -12.45
CA GLU A 33 12.13 16.18 -11.64
C GLU A 33 10.76 16.52 -11.04
N ALA A 34 9.69 16.36 -11.83
CA ALA A 34 8.33 16.60 -11.39
C ALA A 34 7.91 15.58 -10.31
N LEU A 35 8.28 14.30 -10.45
CA LEU A 35 8.05 13.29 -9.43
C LEU A 35 8.87 13.59 -8.17
N TYR A 36 10.15 13.91 -8.32
CA TYR A 36 11.05 14.22 -7.22
C TYR A 36 10.60 15.42 -6.39
N SER A 37 10.14 16.48 -7.05
CA SER A 37 9.58 17.67 -6.37
C SER A 37 8.33 17.38 -5.56
N ARG A 38 7.49 16.42 -5.97
CA ARG A 38 6.29 16.02 -5.21
C ARG A 38 6.60 15.07 -4.07
N LEU A 39 7.53 14.13 -4.28
CA LEU A 39 7.94 13.17 -3.24
C LEU A 39 8.77 13.85 -2.14
N VAL A 40 9.65 14.79 -2.49
CA VAL A 40 10.54 15.48 -1.54
C VAL A 40 10.33 16.99 -1.62
N PRO A 41 9.15 17.52 -1.26
CA PRO A 41 8.83 18.92 -1.44
C PRO A 41 9.76 19.82 -0.62
N LYS A 42 10.03 21.03 -1.14
CA LYS A 42 10.72 22.07 -0.36
C LYS A 42 9.74 22.62 0.70
N LYS A 43 10.06 22.42 1.98
CA LYS A 43 9.37 23.05 3.11
C LYS A 43 10.30 24.09 3.72
N TYR A 44 9.85 25.33 3.82
CA TYR A 44 10.67 26.46 4.31
C TYR A 44 12.04 26.56 3.62
N GLY A 45 12.07 26.32 2.31
CA GLY A 45 13.29 26.36 1.50
C GLY A 45 14.19 25.12 1.57
N LYS A 46 13.92 24.17 2.47
CA LYS A 46 14.73 22.95 2.67
C LYS A 46 13.99 21.71 2.19
N ARG A 47 14.75 20.75 1.66
CA ARG A 47 14.26 19.40 1.34
C ARG A 47 14.82 18.43 2.37
N GLU A 48 13.99 17.54 2.87
CA GLU A 48 14.40 16.49 3.81
C GLU A 48 13.74 15.18 3.43
N PHE A 49 14.48 14.07 3.56
CA PHE A 49 13.88 12.75 3.40
C PHE A 49 13.13 12.35 4.66
N SER A 50 11.92 11.84 4.48
CA SER A 50 11.18 11.15 5.54
C SER A 50 11.80 9.78 5.86
N LYS A 51 11.44 9.20 7.01
CA LYS A 51 11.95 7.89 7.44
C LYS A 51 11.73 6.79 6.39
N ILE A 52 10.56 6.76 5.76
CA ILE A 52 10.24 5.75 4.73
C ILE A 52 11.05 5.95 3.45
N GLN A 53 11.35 7.20 3.08
CA GLN A 53 12.22 7.50 1.94
C GLN A 53 13.67 7.08 2.20
N LEU A 54 14.16 7.21 3.43
CA LEU A 54 15.47 6.71 3.82
C LEU A 54 15.55 5.17 3.70
N VAL A 55 14.48 4.45 4.06
CA VAL A 55 14.38 2.99 3.87
C VAL A 55 14.54 2.65 2.39
N ARG A 56 13.83 3.35 1.50
CA ARG A 56 13.96 3.17 0.06
C ARG A 56 15.36 3.46 -0.46
N LEU A 57 15.99 4.56 -0.03
CA LEU A 57 17.37 4.87 -0.43
C LEU A 57 18.34 3.75 -0.02
N ASN A 58 18.19 3.21 1.18
CA ASN A 58 18.98 2.07 1.65
C ASN A 58 18.74 0.82 0.79
N LYS A 59 17.49 0.52 0.43
CA LYS A 59 17.15 -0.59 -0.46
C LYS A 59 17.82 -0.46 -1.84
N LEU A 60 17.94 0.77 -2.34
CA LEU A 60 18.61 1.08 -3.61
C LEU A 60 20.15 1.18 -3.50
N GLY A 61 20.72 1.01 -2.30
CA GLY A 61 22.17 1.17 -2.08
C GLY A 61 22.67 2.63 -2.15
N ILE A 62 21.76 3.61 -2.12
CA ILE A 62 22.09 5.03 -2.24
C ILE A 62 22.52 5.58 -0.86
N LYS A 63 23.75 6.11 -0.79
CA LYS A 63 24.35 6.62 0.47
C LYS A 63 23.98 8.07 0.78
N ALA A 64 23.58 8.86 -0.21
CA ALA A 64 23.21 10.25 -0.02
C ALA A 64 22.08 10.40 1.03
N ARG A 65 22.19 11.41 1.89
CA ARG A 65 21.19 11.71 2.95
C ARG A 65 20.61 13.12 2.83
N ASN A 66 21.24 13.98 2.05
CA ASN A 66 20.70 15.26 1.67
C ASN A 66 20.02 15.12 0.30
N PRO A 67 18.74 15.50 0.17
CA PRO A 67 18.02 15.46 -1.09
C PRO A 67 18.66 16.22 -2.26
N ASN A 68 19.54 17.19 -2.00
CA ASN A 68 20.18 17.96 -3.06
C ASN A 68 21.46 17.29 -3.59
N ASP A 69 21.94 16.23 -2.91
CA ASP A 69 23.21 15.58 -3.24
C ASP A 69 23.03 14.37 -4.17
N LEU A 70 21.79 13.98 -4.48
CA LEU A 70 21.51 12.89 -5.41
C LEU A 70 21.92 13.27 -6.82
N THR A 71 22.64 12.36 -7.48
CA THR A 71 22.83 12.42 -8.93
C THR A 71 21.50 12.26 -9.66
N LYS A 72 21.44 12.63 -10.95
CA LYS A 72 20.22 12.47 -11.75
C LYS A 72 19.76 11.01 -11.83
N GLU A 73 20.70 10.08 -11.92
CA GLU A 73 20.42 8.65 -11.98
C GLU A 73 19.89 8.12 -10.65
N GLU A 74 20.53 8.48 -9.53
CA GLU A 74 20.03 8.10 -8.19
C GLU A 74 18.65 8.70 -7.93
N ALA A 75 18.41 9.96 -8.33
CA ALA A 75 17.11 10.60 -8.22
C ALA A 75 16.05 9.87 -9.05
N ARG A 76 16.37 9.49 -10.30
CA ARG A 76 15.48 8.68 -11.16
C ARG A 76 15.12 7.35 -10.48
N ASN A 77 16.12 6.60 -10.03
CA ASN A 77 15.92 5.29 -9.39
C ASN A 77 15.14 5.42 -8.07
N PHE A 78 15.33 6.52 -7.35
CA PHE A 78 14.56 6.83 -6.16
C PHE A 78 13.08 7.12 -6.47
N VAL A 79 12.76 7.89 -7.51
CA VAL A 79 11.37 8.30 -7.81
C VAL A 79 10.59 7.33 -8.68
N ARG A 80 11.24 6.42 -9.39
CA ARG A 80 10.57 5.40 -10.21
C ARG A 80 10.63 4.04 -9.53
N LEU A 81 9.47 3.41 -9.34
CA LEU A 81 9.39 2.00 -8.99
C LEU A 81 9.50 1.15 -10.23
N ASP A 82 9.14 1.68 -11.40
CA ASP A 82 9.13 0.94 -12.67
C ASP A 82 8.37 -0.39 -12.53
N ILE A 83 7.21 -0.36 -11.84
CA ILE A 83 6.34 -1.53 -11.63
C ILE A 83 6.02 -2.17 -12.98
N ASP A 84 6.19 -3.49 -13.05
CA ASP A 84 5.71 -4.30 -14.17
C ASP A 84 4.22 -4.64 -13.95
N PRO A 85 3.31 -4.12 -14.80
CA PRO A 85 1.87 -4.37 -14.67
C PRO A 85 1.49 -5.85 -14.62
N ASP A 86 2.22 -6.71 -15.34
CA ASP A 86 1.87 -8.13 -15.48
C ASP A 86 2.24 -8.95 -14.22
N THR A 87 3.03 -8.35 -13.33
CA THR A 87 3.49 -8.96 -12.08
C THR A 87 2.69 -8.51 -10.86
N ILE A 88 1.69 -7.63 -11.03
CA ILE A 88 0.88 -7.13 -9.93
C ILE A 88 0.07 -8.28 -9.33
N THR A 89 0.41 -8.66 -8.10
CA THR A 89 -0.29 -9.68 -7.32
C THR A 89 -1.36 -9.07 -6.43
N TRP A 90 -1.26 -7.78 -6.12
CA TRP A 90 -2.19 -7.10 -5.23
C TRP A 90 -3.55 -6.81 -5.89
N GLN A 91 -4.60 -7.38 -5.31
CA GLN A 91 -5.97 -7.26 -5.81
C GLN A 91 -6.80 -6.30 -4.94
N ARG A 92 -7.95 -5.88 -5.48
CA ARG A 92 -8.94 -5.12 -4.71
C ARG A 92 -9.77 -6.08 -3.87
N VAL A 93 -10.49 -5.55 -2.89
CA VAL A 93 -11.39 -6.36 -2.05
C VAL A 93 -12.73 -5.72 -1.78
N ILE A 94 -13.73 -6.55 -1.53
CA ILE A 94 -15.06 -6.15 -1.06
C ILE A 94 -15.66 -7.24 -0.17
N ASP A 95 -16.40 -6.87 0.87
CA ASP A 95 -17.07 -7.82 1.77
C ASP A 95 -18.49 -8.15 1.27
N THR A 96 -18.57 -8.61 0.02
CA THR A 96 -19.82 -8.99 -0.65
C THR A 96 -19.55 -10.16 -1.58
N ASN A 97 -20.45 -11.15 -1.61
CA ASN A 97 -20.39 -12.26 -2.55
C ASN A 97 -20.79 -11.80 -3.97
N ASP A 98 -19.87 -11.16 -4.68
CA ASP A 98 -20.08 -10.68 -6.04
C ASP A 98 -19.14 -11.38 -7.04
N ARG A 99 -19.70 -12.36 -7.76
CA ARG A 99 -18.93 -13.15 -8.73
C ARG A 99 -18.51 -12.36 -9.98
N PHE A 100 -19.17 -11.24 -10.30
CA PHE A 100 -18.88 -10.47 -11.51
C PHE A 100 -17.61 -9.64 -11.38
N LEU A 101 -17.10 -9.47 -10.15
CA LEU A 101 -15.85 -8.76 -9.88
C LEU A 101 -14.60 -9.64 -9.92
N ARG A 102 -14.74 -10.96 -10.18
CA ARG A 102 -13.60 -11.89 -10.29
C ARG A 102 -12.67 -11.59 -11.45
N LYS A 103 -13.13 -10.89 -12.48
CA LYS A 103 -12.30 -10.41 -13.58
C LYS A 103 -12.95 -9.18 -14.20
N ILE A 104 -12.26 -8.05 -14.11
CA ILE A 104 -12.72 -6.75 -14.60
C ILE A 104 -11.59 -6.03 -15.33
N THR A 105 -11.96 -5.02 -16.11
CA THR A 105 -11.00 -4.06 -16.68
C THR A 105 -11.18 -2.71 -16.00
N ILE A 106 -10.09 -2.16 -15.45
CA ILE A 106 -10.08 -0.84 -14.80
C ILE A 106 -9.42 0.23 -15.70
N GLY A 107 -9.52 1.50 -15.32
CA GLY A 107 -8.83 2.60 -16.02
C GLY A 107 -9.43 2.94 -17.39
N GLN A 108 -10.70 2.61 -17.62
CA GLN A 108 -11.38 2.81 -18.90
C GLN A 108 -11.77 4.27 -19.18
N SER A 109 -11.76 5.13 -18.16
CA SER A 109 -12.08 6.54 -18.35
C SER A 109 -11.00 7.25 -19.19
N PRO A 110 -11.36 8.22 -20.06
CA PRO A 110 -10.40 8.95 -20.87
C PRO A 110 -9.32 9.68 -20.06
N THR A 111 -9.61 10.05 -18.81
CA THR A 111 -8.69 10.75 -17.91
C THR A 111 -7.46 9.91 -17.53
N GLU A 112 -7.59 8.59 -17.60
CA GLU A 112 -6.55 7.61 -17.31
C GLU A 112 -5.67 7.34 -18.53
N LYS A 113 -5.90 8.06 -19.65
CA LYS A 113 -5.03 8.11 -20.84
C LYS A 113 -4.71 6.73 -21.43
N GLY A 114 -5.72 5.86 -21.50
CA GLY A 114 -5.57 4.51 -22.05
C GLY A 114 -4.73 3.57 -21.19
N LYS A 115 -4.50 3.89 -19.91
CA LYS A 115 -3.82 3.02 -18.95
C LYS A 115 -4.82 2.03 -18.32
N THR A 116 -5.41 1.19 -19.16
CA THR A 116 -6.27 0.10 -18.71
C THR A 116 -5.46 -1.12 -18.30
N ARG A 117 -6.00 -1.93 -17.39
CA ARG A 117 -5.49 -3.26 -17.08
C ARG A 117 -6.58 -4.18 -16.57
N GLU A 118 -6.34 -5.48 -16.64
CA GLU A 118 -7.16 -6.46 -15.94
C GLU A 118 -6.90 -6.38 -14.42
N ALA A 119 -7.96 -6.59 -13.63
CA ALA A 119 -7.92 -6.66 -12.18
C ALA A 119 -9.02 -7.62 -11.67
N GLN A 120 -8.94 -8.00 -10.40
CA GLN A 120 -10.01 -8.71 -9.72
C GLN A 120 -10.31 -8.12 -8.34
N PHE A 121 -11.47 -8.50 -7.80
CA PHE A 121 -11.79 -8.34 -6.39
C PHE A 121 -11.84 -9.70 -5.71
N ASP A 122 -11.20 -9.78 -4.55
CA ASP A 122 -11.36 -10.89 -3.60
C ASP A 122 -12.30 -10.49 -2.47
N ILE A 123 -12.81 -11.47 -1.72
CA ILE A 123 -13.57 -11.18 -0.51
C ILE A 123 -12.62 -10.58 0.55
N THR A 124 -13.05 -9.56 1.31
CA THR A 124 -12.16 -8.82 2.22
C THR A 124 -11.35 -9.69 3.18
N VAL A 125 -11.95 -10.76 3.70
CA VAL A 125 -11.27 -11.69 4.62
C VAL A 125 -10.07 -12.40 3.99
N ALA A 126 -10.02 -12.53 2.66
CA ALA A 126 -8.90 -13.12 1.93
C ALA A 126 -7.71 -12.16 1.74
N SER A 127 -7.83 -10.89 2.14
CA SER A 127 -6.72 -9.92 2.07
C SER A 127 -5.55 -10.35 2.96
N GLU A 128 -4.32 -10.17 2.50
CA GLU A 128 -3.12 -10.33 3.33
C GLU A 128 -3.16 -9.42 4.58
N ILE A 129 -3.86 -8.27 4.51
CA ILE A 129 -4.05 -7.38 5.66
C ILE A 129 -4.84 -8.08 6.78
N MET A 130 -5.81 -8.95 6.45
CA MET A 130 -6.54 -9.75 7.44
C MET A 130 -5.61 -10.75 8.14
N ALA A 131 -4.76 -11.45 7.38
CA ALA A 131 -3.76 -12.35 7.94
C ALA A 131 -2.74 -11.59 8.82
N ILE A 132 -2.29 -10.42 8.38
CA ILE A 132 -1.41 -9.55 9.17
C ILE A 132 -2.08 -9.09 10.47
N LEU A 133 -3.37 -8.74 10.43
CA LEU A 133 -4.14 -8.39 11.62
C LEU A 133 -4.19 -9.54 12.63
N ALA A 134 -4.39 -10.77 12.16
CA ALA A 134 -4.43 -11.96 13.01
C ALA A 134 -3.06 -12.35 13.60
N LEU A 135 -1.95 -11.94 12.98
CA LEU A 135 -0.58 -12.33 13.34
C LEU A 135 0.23 -11.22 14.01
N THR A 136 -0.27 -10.00 14.04
CA THR A 136 0.46 -8.87 14.64
C THR A 136 0.42 -8.90 16.16
N THR A 137 1.50 -8.44 16.79
CA THR A 137 1.64 -8.38 18.25
C THR A 137 1.56 -6.95 18.81
N SER A 138 1.63 -5.93 17.94
CA SER A 138 1.57 -4.53 18.34
C SER A 138 1.29 -3.63 17.13
N LEU A 139 0.96 -2.36 17.37
CA LEU A 139 0.82 -1.38 16.28
C LEU A 139 2.13 -1.17 15.50
N LYS A 140 3.28 -1.31 16.17
CA LYS A 140 4.60 -1.25 15.52
C LYS A 140 4.81 -2.44 14.59
N ASP A 141 4.56 -3.66 15.08
CA ASP A 141 4.64 -4.89 14.28
C ASP A 141 3.66 -4.88 13.11
N LEU A 142 2.43 -4.39 13.33
CA LEU A 142 1.41 -4.22 12.29
C LEU A 142 1.95 -3.34 11.16
N LYS A 143 2.47 -2.16 11.49
CA LYS A 143 3.04 -1.24 10.50
C LYS A 143 4.22 -1.85 9.74
N GLU A 144 5.12 -2.55 10.44
CA GLU A 144 6.28 -3.20 9.83
C GLU A 144 5.88 -4.35 8.90
N ARG A 145 4.83 -5.10 9.22
CA ARG A 145 4.27 -6.14 8.34
C ARG A 145 3.58 -5.52 7.12
N LEU A 146 2.74 -4.51 7.34
CA LEU A 146 2.07 -3.77 6.25
C LEU A 146 3.07 -3.14 5.27
N GLY A 147 4.23 -2.69 5.74
CA GLY A 147 5.30 -2.14 4.87
C GLY A 147 6.02 -3.21 4.04
N ARG A 148 6.10 -4.45 4.54
CA ARG A 148 6.80 -5.58 3.89
C ARG A 148 5.96 -6.30 2.83
N ILE A 149 4.66 -6.03 2.74
CA ILE A 149 3.78 -6.56 1.70
C ILE A 149 4.40 -6.33 0.32
N VAL A 150 4.61 -7.40 -0.44
CA VAL A 150 5.06 -7.34 -1.84
C VAL A 150 3.83 -7.26 -2.73
N ILE A 151 3.77 -6.20 -3.54
CA ILE A 151 2.59 -5.89 -4.36
C ILE A 151 2.76 -6.25 -5.85
N ALA A 152 4.01 -6.29 -6.31
CA ALA A 152 4.41 -6.53 -7.69
C ALA A 152 5.95 -6.70 -7.74
N SER A 153 6.47 -6.98 -8.93
CA SER A 153 7.88 -6.80 -9.26
C SER A 153 8.07 -5.53 -10.10
N ASP A 154 9.29 -4.97 -10.07
CA ASP A 154 9.72 -3.99 -11.06
C ASP A 154 10.09 -4.70 -12.38
N LYS A 155 10.33 -3.91 -13.43
CA LYS A 155 10.76 -4.42 -14.75
C LYS A 155 12.09 -5.17 -14.75
N ASN A 156 12.85 -5.11 -13.67
CA ASN A 156 14.10 -5.85 -13.50
C ASN A 156 13.92 -7.12 -12.63
N GLY A 157 12.69 -7.41 -12.20
CA GLY A 157 12.34 -8.56 -11.36
C GLY A 157 12.54 -8.34 -9.86
N ASN A 158 12.88 -7.12 -9.39
CA ASN A 158 13.01 -6.86 -7.97
C ASN A 158 11.64 -6.67 -7.32
N PRO A 159 11.43 -7.14 -6.07
CA PRO A 159 10.15 -6.98 -5.40
C PRO A 159 9.87 -5.51 -5.07
N VAL A 160 8.66 -5.06 -5.39
CA VAL A 160 8.12 -3.75 -5.01
C VAL A 160 7.20 -3.94 -3.82
N THR A 161 7.44 -3.16 -2.76
CA THR A 161 6.72 -3.28 -1.48
C THR A 161 5.76 -2.12 -1.24
N SER A 162 4.83 -2.30 -0.31
CA SER A 162 3.96 -1.24 0.21
C SER A 162 4.76 -0.03 0.76
N ASP A 163 5.94 -0.26 1.36
CA ASP A 163 6.82 0.82 1.79
C ASP A 163 7.45 1.60 0.63
N ASP A 164 7.71 0.96 -0.52
CA ASP A 164 8.20 1.65 -1.72
C ASP A 164 7.16 2.65 -2.27
N LEU A 165 5.88 2.38 -2.05
CA LEU A 165 4.78 3.30 -2.33
C LEU A 165 4.59 4.37 -1.26
N GLY A 166 5.23 4.24 -0.10
CA GLY A 166 5.01 5.13 1.04
C GLY A 166 3.70 4.87 1.79
N ALA A 167 3.10 3.68 1.65
CA ALA A 167 1.73 3.41 2.07
C ALA A 167 1.58 3.02 3.55
N SER A 168 2.60 2.35 4.13
CA SER A 168 2.47 1.67 5.44
C SER A 168 1.95 2.55 6.58
N GLY A 169 2.35 3.83 6.62
CA GLY A 169 1.85 4.77 7.62
C GLY A 169 0.35 5.02 7.51
N ALA A 170 -0.16 5.23 6.29
CA ALA A 170 -1.58 5.44 6.05
C ALA A 170 -2.40 4.17 6.32
N LEU A 171 -1.89 3.01 5.92
CA LEU A 171 -2.51 1.72 6.21
C LEU A 171 -2.61 1.48 7.72
N ALA A 172 -1.54 1.73 8.47
CA ALA A 172 -1.54 1.58 9.91
C ALA A 172 -2.52 2.54 10.62
N VAL A 173 -2.74 3.74 10.06
CA VAL A 173 -3.75 4.68 10.59
C VAL A 173 -5.16 4.15 10.37
N LEU A 174 -5.48 3.64 9.18
CA LEU A 174 -6.78 3.02 8.91
C LEU A 174 -7.06 1.80 9.80
N MET A 175 -6.01 1.06 10.14
CA MET A 175 -6.07 -0.14 10.97
C MET A 175 -5.92 0.14 12.47
N LYS A 176 -5.76 1.40 12.89
CA LYS A 176 -5.36 1.77 14.25
C LYS A 176 -6.30 1.24 15.32
N ASP A 177 -7.61 1.31 15.09
CA ASP A 177 -8.62 0.86 16.05
C ASP A 177 -8.96 -0.61 15.83
N ALA A 178 -8.92 -1.07 14.57
CA ALA A 178 -9.20 -2.44 14.16
C ALA A 178 -8.18 -3.47 14.70
N ILE A 179 -7.03 -3.04 15.24
CA ILE A 179 -6.06 -3.91 15.93
C ILE A 179 -6.54 -4.36 17.32
N ASN A 180 -7.55 -3.71 17.89
CA ASN A 180 -8.01 -4.02 19.25
C ASN A 180 -9.08 -5.13 19.20
N PRO A 181 -8.94 -6.20 20.01
CA PRO A 181 -9.98 -7.23 20.10
C PRO A 181 -11.32 -6.70 20.59
N THR A 182 -12.42 -7.22 20.05
CA THR A 182 -13.77 -6.86 20.51
C THR A 182 -14.19 -7.75 21.67
N LEU A 183 -14.44 -7.16 22.84
CA LEU A 183 -15.01 -7.88 23.99
C LEU A 183 -16.52 -8.05 23.81
N MET A 184 -16.97 -9.30 23.94
CA MET A 184 -18.37 -9.72 23.89
C MET A 184 -18.65 -10.68 25.05
N GLN A 185 -19.86 -11.26 25.08
CA GLN A 185 -20.23 -12.27 26.07
C GLN A 185 -21.04 -13.40 25.44
N THR A 186 -20.98 -14.60 26.04
CA THR A 186 -21.91 -15.71 25.75
C THR A 186 -23.30 -15.43 26.34
N LEU A 187 -24.28 -16.29 26.04
CA LEU A 187 -25.62 -16.21 26.63
C LEU A 187 -25.62 -16.34 28.16
N GLU A 188 -24.58 -16.96 28.74
CA GLU A 188 -24.41 -17.16 30.19
C GLU A 188 -23.54 -16.06 30.84
N GLY A 189 -23.21 -14.99 30.11
CA GLY A 189 -22.42 -13.87 30.63
C GLY A 189 -20.92 -14.13 30.71
N THR A 190 -20.41 -15.22 30.11
CA THR A 190 -18.96 -15.47 30.04
C THR A 190 -18.32 -14.53 29.01
N PRO A 191 -17.25 -13.77 29.36
CA PRO A 191 -16.60 -12.87 28.42
C PRO A 191 -15.87 -13.62 27.31
N VAL A 192 -15.95 -13.11 26.07
CA VAL A 192 -15.32 -13.69 24.86
C VAL A 192 -14.70 -12.56 24.03
N PHE A 193 -13.53 -12.81 23.43
CA PHE A 193 -13.01 -11.95 22.38
C PHE A 193 -13.41 -12.46 21.00
N VAL A 194 -13.89 -11.55 20.15
CA VAL A 194 -14.07 -11.76 18.71
C VAL A 194 -13.14 -10.80 17.99
N HIS A 195 -12.20 -11.32 17.21
CA HIS A 195 -11.19 -10.51 16.55
C HIS A 195 -10.57 -11.23 15.36
N ALA A 196 -10.40 -10.49 14.26
CA ALA A 196 -9.93 -11.01 12.97
C ALA A 196 -10.77 -12.19 12.43
N GLY A 197 -10.42 -12.65 11.23
CA GLY A 197 -11.06 -13.78 10.58
C GLY A 197 -10.46 -14.03 9.19
N PRO A 198 -9.17 -14.41 9.10
CA PRO A 198 -8.54 -14.80 7.84
C PRO A 198 -9.09 -16.10 7.27
#